data_AF-A0A229RMA3-F1
#
_entry.id   AF-A0A229RMA3-F1
#
_cell.length_a   1.000
_cell.length_b   1.000
_cell.length_c   1.000
_cell.angle_alpha   90.00
_cell.angle_beta   90.00
_cell.angle_gamma   90.00
#
_symmetry.space_group_name_H-M   'P 1'
#
loop_
_entity.id
_entity.type
_entity.pdbx_description
1 polymer ?
#
loop_
_entity_poly.entity_id
_entity_poly.type
_entity_poly.pdbx_seq_one_letter_code
_entity_poly.pdbx_strand_id
1 'polypeptide(L)'
;MTLHDSALDAIQRGWRVFPQAPRSKRPAITRWEQRATLDPDTVNRWWNRFPDSNVGIACGPSGLLVLDLDAAHGPVPTPWANLGVAHGRDVIALLAARAREPDPVDTLIVATSRDGQHRYFRRPPGTTLRSTIGNRGRGLGWRADTRGPGAAVTAPGSIGRNGIPYTIVRDLPIAELPGWLVTALTPPPPPPRPLHAPVLPETSRRVVAYVNAAVSAESRNVASAEQGQRHITLYAAAAALGELLANDWITEPAITHHLTEAARRHLGVADFSWNELTTTIRDGIAKGRRTRRVLRERPCISRR
;
A
#
# COMPACT_ATOMS: atom_id res chain seq x y z
N MET A 1 1.20 13.85 -34.00
CA MET A 1 1.34 12.50 -33.41
C MET A 1 -0.05 12.04 -33.01
N THR A 2 -0.51 10.91 -33.54
CA THR A 2 -1.79 10.31 -33.19
C THR A 2 -1.69 9.52 -31.89
N LEU A 3 -2.81 9.10 -31.31
CA LEU A 3 -2.82 8.20 -30.14
C LEU A 3 -2.28 6.81 -30.48
N HIS A 4 -2.43 6.39 -31.73
CA HIS A 4 -1.82 5.17 -32.26
C HIS A 4 -0.30 5.28 -32.33
N ASP A 5 0.25 6.38 -32.87
CA ASP A 5 1.69 6.64 -32.87
C ASP A 5 2.25 6.66 -31.44
N SER A 6 1.50 7.24 -30.51
CA SER A 6 1.88 7.28 -29.09
C SER A 6 1.94 5.89 -28.46
N ALA A 7 1.06 4.97 -28.88
CA ALA A 7 1.08 3.58 -28.44
C ALA A 7 2.27 2.82 -29.03
N LEU A 8 2.61 3.08 -30.29
CA LEU A 8 3.77 2.50 -30.97
C LEU A 8 5.09 2.99 -30.35
N ASP A 9 5.22 4.29 -30.05
CA ASP A 9 6.39 4.83 -29.33
C ASP A 9 6.56 4.18 -27.94
N ALA A 10 5.46 4.02 -27.20
CA ALA A 10 5.51 3.40 -25.88
C ALA A 10 5.97 1.93 -25.92
N ILE A 11 5.54 1.13 -26.90
CA ILE A 11 6.03 -0.26 -27.02
C ILE A 11 7.49 -0.32 -27.49
N GLN A 12 7.95 0.64 -28.31
CA GLN A 12 9.36 0.77 -28.69
C GLN A 12 10.25 1.08 -27.48
N ARG A 13 9.73 1.84 -26.51
CA ARG A 13 10.37 2.06 -25.20
C ARG A 13 10.30 0.84 -24.27
N GLY A 14 9.74 -0.29 -24.72
CA GLY A 14 9.63 -1.54 -23.98
C GLY A 14 8.48 -1.57 -22.97
N TRP A 15 7.50 -0.67 -23.10
CA TRP A 15 6.38 -0.58 -22.15
C TRP A 15 5.13 -1.28 -22.68
N ARG A 16 4.52 -2.10 -21.83
CA ARG A 16 3.30 -2.82 -22.14
C ARG A 16 2.11 -1.86 -22.08
N VAL A 17 1.44 -1.70 -23.21
CA VAL A 17 0.34 -0.74 -23.36
C VAL A 17 -1.03 -1.41 -23.43
N PHE A 18 -2.08 -0.62 -23.18
CA PHE A 18 -3.48 -0.97 -23.40
C PHE A 18 -4.32 0.29 -23.66
N PRO A 19 -5.48 0.19 -24.33
CA PRO A 19 -6.33 1.35 -24.59
C PRO A 19 -7.06 1.79 -23.31
N GLN A 20 -7.05 3.09 -23.06
CA GLN A 20 -7.87 3.79 -22.08
C GLN A 20 -9.01 4.51 -22.81
N ALA A 21 -10.18 4.61 -22.17
CA ALA A 21 -11.29 5.37 -22.70
C ALA A 21 -10.86 6.81 -23.06
N PRO A 22 -11.41 7.42 -24.13
CA PRO A 22 -11.02 8.75 -24.57
C PRO A 22 -11.03 9.77 -23.43
N ARG A 23 -9.97 10.60 -23.36
CA ARG A 23 -9.82 11.69 -22.37
C ARG A 23 -9.95 11.24 -20.91
N SER A 24 -9.64 9.98 -20.64
CA SER A 24 -9.77 9.33 -19.34
C SER A 24 -8.52 8.52 -19.00
N LYS A 25 -8.39 8.19 -17.71
CA LYS A 25 -7.41 7.22 -17.19
C LYS A 25 -8.03 5.82 -17.02
N ARG A 26 -9.29 5.63 -17.41
CA ARG A 26 -10.03 4.36 -17.25
C ARG A 26 -9.68 3.40 -18.39
N PRO A 27 -9.32 2.13 -18.12
CA PRO A 27 -9.14 1.12 -19.16
C PRO A 27 -10.40 0.96 -20.01
N ALA A 28 -10.23 0.86 -21.33
CA ALA A 28 -11.31 0.51 -22.27
C ALA A 28 -11.50 -1.02 -22.40
N ILE A 29 -10.64 -1.82 -21.73
CA ILE A 29 -10.68 -3.27 -21.73
C ILE A 29 -10.66 -3.85 -20.31
N THR A 30 -11.25 -5.02 -20.13
CA THR A 30 -11.17 -5.80 -18.88
C THR A 30 -9.81 -6.50 -18.77
N ARG A 31 -9.39 -6.81 -17.52
CA ARG A 31 -8.09 -7.46 -17.23
C ARG A 31 -6.92 -6.76 -17.94
N TRP A 32 -6.95 -5.43 -17.90
CA TRP A 32 -6.05 -4.57 -18.67
C TRP A 32 -4.57 -4.84 -18.37
N GLU A 33 -4.22 -5.13 -17.11
CA GLU A 33 -2.83 -5.38 -16.71
C GLU A 33 -2.30 -6.68 -17.33
N GLN A 34 -3.11 -7.73 -17.32
CA GLN A 34 -2.76 -9.03 -17.90
C GLN A 34 -2.74 -9.00 -19.43
N ARG A 35 -3.54 -8.11 -20.03
CA ARG A 35 -3.65 -7.97 -21.49
C ARG A 35 -2.68 -6.95 -22.07
N ALA A 36 -2.02 -6.15 -21.25
CA ALA A 36 -1.10 -5.11 -21.72
C ALA A 36 0.04 -5.73 -22.54
N THR A 37 0.31 -5.15 -23.71
CA THR A 37 1.07 -5.80 -24.78
C THR A 37 2.26 -4.99 -25.26
N LEU A 38 3.25 -5.69 -25.81
CA LEU A 38 4.32 -5.14 -26.65
C LEU A 38 4.13 -5.49 -28.13
N ASP A 39 3.12 -6.30 -28.45
CA ASP A 39 2.86 -6.76 -29.82
C ASP A 39 2.24 -5.63 -30.67
N PRO A 40 2.94 -5.14 -31.71
CA PRO A 40 2.44 -4.06 -32.56
C PRO A 40 1.16 -4.45 -33.29
N ASP A 41 0.94 -5.73 -33.62
CA ASP A 41 -0.28 -6.16 -34.30
C ASP A 41 -1.50 -6.03 -33.39
N THR A 42 -1.33 -6.36 -32.10
CA THR A 42 -2.36 -6.11 -31.09
C THR A 42 -2.64 -4.62 -30.92
N VAL A 43 -1.60 -3.77 -30.90
CA VAL A 43 -1.76 -2.31 -30.84
C VAL A 43 -2.54 -1.79 -32.06
N ASN A 44 -2.16 -2.21 -33.27
CA ASN A 44 -2.84 -1.85 -34.51
C ASN A 44 -4.33 -2.22 -34.46
N ARG A 45 -4.66 -3.45 -34.04
CA ARG A 45 -6.06 -3.88 -33.90
C ARG A 45 -6.84 -3.05 -32.89
N TRP A 46 -6.24 -2.69 -31.75
CA TRP A 46 -6.92 -1.90 -30.74
C TRP A 46 -7.21 -0.48 -31.21
N TRP A 47 -6.23 0.21 -31.82
CA TRP A 47 -6.43 1.59 -32.26
C TRP A 47 -7.22 1.70 -33.57
N ASN A 48 -7.26 0.66 -34.40
CA ASN A 48 -8.24 0.58 -35.50
C ASN A 48 -9.68 0.51 -34.98
N ARG A 49 -9.91 -0.19 -33.86
CA ARG A 49 -11.24 -0.31 -33.24
C ARG A 49 -11.61 0.90 -32.39
N PHE A 50 -10.62 1.54 -31.75
CA PHE A 50 -10.82 2.65 -30.81
C PHE A 50 -9.81 3.79 -31.07
N PRO A 51 -9.94 4.51 -32.19
CA PRO A 51 -8.93 5.49 -32.63
C PRO A 51 -8.67 6.61 -31.62
N ASP A 52 -9.70 6.99 -30.85
CA ASP A 52 -9.63 8.08 -29.86
C ASP A 52 -9.17 7.62 -28.46
N SER A 53 -8.78 6.35 -28.30
CA SER A 53 -8.36 5.83 -26.99
C SER A 53 -7.01 6.41 -26.57
N ASN A 54 -6.95 6.92 -25.34
CA ASN A 54 -5.69 7.23 -24.69
C ASN A 54 -4.85 5.94 -24.51
N VAL A 55 -3.55 6.10 -24.35
CA VAL A 55 -2.62 4.99 -24.15
C VAL A 55 -2.35 4.82 -22.65
N GLY A 56 -2.74 3.69 -22.09
CA GLY A 56 -2.34 3.29 -20.74
C GLY A 56 -1.07 2.45 -20.78
N ILE A 57 -0.12 2.72 -19.89
CA ILE A 57 1.08 1.91 -19.66
C ILE A 57 0.90 1.11 -18.38
N ALA A 58 0.96 -0.22 -18.46
CA ALA A 58 0.90 -1.09 -17.29
C ALA A 58 2.27 -1.12 -16.59
N CYS A 59 2.41 -0.47 -15.44
CA CYS A 59 3.71 -0.21 -14.81
C CYS A 59 4.40 -1.52 -14.36
N GLY A 60 3.65 -2.43 -13.73
CA GLY A 60 4.16 -3.73 -13.29
C GLY A 60 4.76 -4.57 -14.43
N PRO A 61 3.95 -4.91 -15.46
CA PRO A 61 4.42 -5.65 -16.63
C PRO A 61 5.54 -4.95 -17.42
N SER A 62 5.65 -3.62 -17.34
CA SER A 62 6.70 -2.83 -17.98
C SER A 62 7.98 -2.70 -17.13
N GLY A 63 8.02 -3.28 -15.92
CA GLY A 63 9.16 -3.16 -15.02
C GLY A 63 9.39 -1.73 -14.51
N LEU A 64 8.34 -0.90 -14.48
CA LEU A 64 8.41 0.51 -14.11
C LEU A 64 8.00 0.74 -12.65
N LEU A 65 8.61 1.76 -12.05
CA LEU A 65 8.04 2.51 -10.93
C LEU A 65 8.02 3.99 -11.34
N VAL A 66 6.84 4.60 -11.40
CA VAL A 66 6.67 6.00 -11.79
C VAL A 66 6.29 6.83 -10.58
N LEU A 67 7.00 7.92 -10.30
CA LEU A 67 6.55 8.92 -9.33
C LEU A 67 5.43 9.74 -9.99
N ASP A 68 4.23 9.73 -9.39
CA ASP A 68 3.06 10.50 -9.83
C ASP A 68 2.92 11.70 -8.89
N LEU A 69 3.40 12.84 -9.36
CA LEU A 69 3.58 14.06 -8.57
C LEU A 69 2.54 15.08 -9.01
N ASP A 70 1.59 15.39 -8.16
CA ASP A 70 0.51 16.33 -8.49
C ASP A 70 0.72 17.70 -7.84
N ALA A 71 0.17 18.75 -8.45
CA ALA A 71 0.03 20.05 -7.81
C ALA A 71 -1.08 20.07 -6.73
N ALA A 72 -1.09 21.12 -5.92
CA ALA A 72 -2.21 21.44 -5.05
C ALA A 72 -3.49 21.68 -5.87
N HIS A 73 -4.60 21.07 -5.45
CA HIS A 73 -5.94 21.40 -5.94
C HIS A 73 -6.82 21.75 -4.74
N GLY A 74 -6.42 22.80 -4.02
CA GLY A 74 -7.03 23.22 -2.75
C GLY A 74 -5.97 23.55 -1.68
N PRO A 75 -6.41 23.81 -0.44
CA PRO A 75 -5.51 24.15 0.66
C PRO A 75 -4.43 23.08 0.88
N VAL A 76 -3.20 23.53 1.08
CA VAL A 76 -2.09 22.66 1.47
C VAL A 76 -2.24 22.32 2.96
N PRO A 77 -2.18 21.03 3.36
CA PRO A 77 -2.22 20.65 4.76
C PRO A 77 -1.08 21.29 5.55
N THR A 78 -1.36 21.73 6.79
CA THR A 78 -0.45 22.48 7.66
C THR A 78 0.99 21.93 7.76
N PRO A 79 1.27 20.61 7.90
CA PRO A 79 2.67 20.15 7.96
C PRO A 79 3.46 20.42 6.67
N TRP A 80 2.79 20.50 5.51
CA TRP A 80 3.41 20.77 4.22
C TRP A 80 3.43 22.27 3.90
N ALA A 81 2.37 22.98 4.25
CA ALA A 81 2.29 24.44 4.09
C ALA A 81 3.41 25.14 4.88
N ASN A 82 3.68 24.70 6.11
CA ASN A 82 4.77 25.23 6.95
C ASN A 82 6.17 24.97 6.37
N LEU A 83 6.30 24.02 5.43
CA LEU A 83 7.53 23.69 4.73
C LEU A 83 7.62 24.35 3.34
N GLY A 84 6.66 25.22 2.99
CA GLY A 84 6.62 25.88 1.68
C GLY A 84 6.30 24.94 0.51
N VAL A 85 5.77 23.74 0.78
CA VAL A 85 5.43 22.75 -0.25
C VAL A 85 4.14 23.13 -0.95
N ALA A 86 4.15 23.19 -2.28
CA ALA A 86 2.97 23.47 -3.11
C ALA A 86 2.66 22.34 -4.10
N HIS A 87 3.62 21.45 -4.34
CA HIS A 87 3.51 20.37 -5.31
C HIS A 87 4.22 19.11 -4.81
N GLY A 88 3.79 17.94 -5.25
CA GLY A 88 4.47 16.66 -4.99
C GLY A 88 5.96 16.64 -5.35
N ARG A 89 6.43 17.44 -6.32
CA ARG A 89 7.86 17.56 -6.66
C ARG A 89 8.67 18.22 -5.54
N ASP A 90 8.06 19.15 -4.80
CA ASP A 90 8.69 19.79 -3.65
C ASP A 90 8.85 18.79 -2.50
N VAL A 91 7.88 17.86 -2.35
CA VAL A 91 7.99 16.75 -1.41
C VAL A 91 9.17 15.85 -1.76
N ILE A 92 9.33 15.46 -3.03
CA ILE A 92 10.46 14.63 -3.47
C ILE A 92 11.79 15.35 -3.23
N ALA A 93 11.90 16.63 -3.61
CA ALA A 93 13.11 17.42 -3.39
C ALA A 93 13.46 17.51 -1.89
N LEU A 94 12.46 17.73 -1.03
CA LEU A 94 12.64 17.78 0.42
C LEU A 94 13.05 16.43 1.02
N LEU A 95 12.50 15.31 0.52
CA LEU A 95 12.93 13.97 0.93
C LEU A 95 14.35 13.66 0.46
N ALA A 96 14.71 14.03 -0.77
CA ALA A 96 16.07 13.88 -1.29
C ALA A 96 17.07 14.66 -0.42
N ALA A 97 16.76 15.92 -0.10
CA ALA A 97 17.58 16.74 0.80
C ALA A 97 17.74 16.11 2.19
N ARG A 98 16.67 15.54 2.77
CA ARG A 98 16.74 14.82 4.06
C ARG A 98 17.59 13.55 3.97
N ALA A 99 17.57 12.88 2.83
CA ALA A 99 18.43 11.72 2.55
C ALA A 99 19.88 12.12 2.21
N ARG A 100 20.18 13.42 2.05
CA ARG A 100 21.45 13.96 1.51
C ARG A 100 21.76 13.44 0.11
N GLU A 101 20.72 13.34 -0.71
CA GLU A 101 20.76 12.85 -2.09
C GLU A 101 20.21 13.95 -3.03
N PRO A 102 20.58 13.95 -4.33
CA PRO A 102 20.03 14.89 -5.29
C PRO A 102 18.56 14.60 -5.62
N ASP A 103 17.82 15.64 -6.04
CA ASP A 103 16.47 15.46 -6.58
C ASP A 103 16.53 14.59 -7.84
N PRO A 104 15.82 13.44 -7.92
CA PRO A 104 15.96 12.51 -9.02
C PRO A 104 15.19 13.00 -10.26
N VAL A 105 15.80 13.95 -10.98
CA VAL A 105 15.29 14.55 -12.23
C VAL A 105 16.04 14.05 -13.48
N ASP A 106 17.13 13.31 -13.31
CA ASP A 106 17.93 12.77 -14.41
C ASP A 106 17.34 11.45 -14.94
N THR A 107 16.08 11.54 -15.38
CA THR A 107 15.32 10.45 -15.98
C THR A 107 14.26 11.02 -16.93
N LEU A 108 13.47 10.16 -17.59
CA LEU A 108 12.31 10.58 -18.36
C LEU A 108 11.27 11.29 -17.46
N ILE A 109 10.86 12.47 -17.90
CA ILE A 109 9.83 13.27 -17.23
C ILE A 109 8.71 13.63 -18.19
N VAL A 110 7.48 13.37 -17.75
CA VAL A 110 6.26 13.68 -18.49
C VAL A 110 5.40 14.62 -17.66
N ALA A 111 5.10 15.81 -18.19
CA ALA A 111 4.09 16.69 -17.61
C ALA A 111 2.70 16.07 -17.81
N THR A 112 1.90 16.08 -16.76
CA THR A 112 0.52 15.58 -16.81
C THR A 112 -0.43 16.72 -17.19
N SER A 113 -1.64 16.35 -17.59
CA SER A 113 -2.63 17.34 -18.02
C SER A 113 -3.12 18.26 -16.89
N ARG A 114 -2.76 18.06 -15.62
CA ARG A 114 -3.27 18.84 -14.47
C ARG A 114 -2.16 19.50 -13.65
N ASP A 115 -1.14 20.00 -14.33
CA ASP A 115 0.02 20.63 -13.68
C ASP A 115 0.73 19.66 -12.71
N GLY A 116 0.72 18.37 -13.06
CA GLY A 116 1.50 17.35 -12.38
C GLY A 116 2.64 16.87 -13.24
N GLN A 117 3.38 15.90 -12.74
CA GLN A 117 4.57 15.37 -13.36
C GLN A 117 4.71 13.88 -13.04
N HIS A 118 4.95 13.08 -14.07
CA HIS A 118 5.42 11.72 -13.92
C HIS A 118 6.94 11.68 -14.08
N ARG A 119 7.65 11.04 -13.15
CA ARG A 119 9.08 10.71 -13.28
C ARG A 119 9.23 9.20 -13.36
N TYR A 120 9.78 8.69 -14.46
CA TYR A 120 9.81 7.26 -14.74
C TYR A 120 11.11 6.64 -14.25
N PHE A 121 11.06 5.49 -13.59
CA PHE A 121 12.24 4.75 -13.16
C PHE A 121 12.10 3.27 -13.48
N ARG A 122 13.23 2.61 -13.72
CA ARG A 122 13.27 1.15 -13.72
C ARG A 122 13.11 0.65 -12.29
N ARG A 123 12.14 -0.24 -12.09
CA ARG A 123 11.92 -0.88 -10.79
C ARG A 123 13.01 -1.95 -10.58
N PRO A 124 13.76 -1.93 -9.45
CA PRO A 124 14.78 -2.93 -9.21
C PRO A 124 14.16 -4.34 -9.15
N PRO A 125 14.74 -5.35 -9.83
CA PRO A 125 14.26 -6.73 -9.79
C PRO A 125 14.17 -7.26 -8.35
N GLY A 126 13.20 -8.14 -8.08
CA GLY A 126 13.01 -8.74 -6.76
C GLY A 126 12.39 -7.83 -5.69
N THR A 127 12.21 -6.53 -5.95
CA THR A 127 11.59 -5.62 -4.98
C THR A 127 10.06 -5.70 -5.00
N THR A 128 9.43 -5.67 -3.83
CA THR A 128 7.97 -5.61 -3.66
C THR A 128 7.46 -4.18 -3.56
N LEU A 129 8.05 -3.25 -4.32
CA LEU A 129 7.62 -1.85 -4.36
C LEU A 129 6.30 -1.75 -5.15
N ARG A 130 5.20 -1.68 -4.40
CA ARG A 130 3.85 -1.48 -4.93
C ARG A 130 3.56 0.01 -5.13
N SER A 131 2.48 0.28 -5.83
CA SER A 131 1.93 1.63 -5.95
C SER A 131 1.53 2.18 -4.59
N THR A 132 1.78 3.46 -4.36
CA THR A 132 1.42 4.14 -3.12
C THR A 132 0.31 5.15 -3.33
N ILE A 133 -0.43 5.47 -2.27
CA ILE A 133 -1.39 6.58 -2.23
C ILE A 133 -1.11 7.40 -0.96
N GLY A 134 -0.75 8.67 -1.13
CA GLY A 134 -0.09 9.52 -0.15
C GLY A 134 -0.90 9.80 1.11
N ASN A 135 -2.23 9.69 1.04
CA ASN A 135 -3.10 9.89 2.18
C ASN A 135 -3.32 8.63 3.06
N ARG A 136 -2.83 7.45 2.65
CA ARG A 136 -2.98 6.18 3.40
C ARG A 136 -1.69 5.71 4.09
N GLY A 137 -0.75 6.62 4.33
CA GLY A 137 0.44 6.37 5.15
C GLY A 137 1.53 5.50 4.50
N ARG A 138 1.50 5.32 3.17
CA ARG A 138 2.53 4.59 2.41
C ARG A 138 3.14 5.36 1.26
N GLY A 139 2.60 6.53 0.90
CA GLY A 139 3.19 7.39 -0.12
C GLY A 139 4.36 8.20 0.43
N LEU A 140 5.13 8.77 -0.49
CA LEU A 140 6.30 9.60 -0.17
C LEU A 140 5.89 10.90 0.54
N GLY A 141 4.63 11.30 0.36
CA GLY A 141 4.02 12.37 1.13
C GLY A 141 2.82 12.92 0.43
N TRP A 142 2.44 14.15 0.78
CA TRP A 142 1.30 14.81 0.17
C TRP A 142 1.55 15.03 -1.33
N ARG A 143 0.63 14.54 -2.17
CA ARG A 143 0.70 14.63 -3.64
C ARG A 143 1.94 13.96 -4.28
N ALA A 144 2.64 13.11 -3.55
CA ALA A 144 3.79 12.35 -4.04
C ALA A 144 3.49 10.85 -3.95
N ASP A 145 2.90 10.33 -5.03
CA ASP A 145 2.51 8.93 -5.16
C ASP A 145 3.49 8.14 -6.03
N THR A 146 3.41 6.82 -5.97
CA THR A 146 4.15 5.92 -6.87
C THR A 146 3.18 5.01 -7.61
N ARG A 147 3.51 4.69 -8.86
CA ARG A 147 2.78 3.76 -9.72
C ARG A 147 3.72 2.62 -10.09
N GLY A 148 3.46 1.46 -9.52
CA GLY A 148 4.19 0.21 -9.76
C GLY A 148 3.25 -0.92 -10.19
N PRO A 149 3.53 -2.19 -9.81
CA PRO A 149 2.61 -3.31 -10.05
C PRO A 149 1.18 -3.01 -9.58
N GLY A 150 0.18 -3.43 -10.37
CA GLY A 150 -1.23 -3.16 -10.14
C GLY A 150 -1.71 -1.76 -10.54
N ALA A 151 -0.83 -0.89 -11.05
CA ALA A 151 -1.19 0.45 -11.52
C ALA A 151 -0.78 0.72 -12.97
N ALA A 152 -1.41 1.75 -13.53
CA ALA A 152 -1.09 2.27 -14.84
C ALA A 152 -0.86 3.77 -14.80
N VAL A 153 -0.06 4.25 -15.74
CA VAL A 153 0.08 5.68 -16.07
C VAL A 153 -0.40 5.91 -17.50
N THR A 154 -0.83 7.13 -17.79
CA THR A 154 -1.18 7.53 -19.16
C THR A 154 0.10 7.94 -19.90
N ALA A 155 0.30 7.43 -21.11
CA ALA A 155 1.51 7.67 -21.89
C ALA A 155 1.55 9.12 -22.45
N PRO A 156 2.75 9.64 -22.78
CA PRO A 156 2.89 10.85 -23.59
C PRO A 156 2.06 10.82 -24.87
N GLY A 157 1.64 11.98 -25.35
CA GLY A 157 0.77 12.15 -26.52
C GLY A 157 -0.71 11.91 -26.26
N SER A 158 -1.07 11.21 -25.19
CA SER A 158 -2.46 11.07 -24.74
C SER A 158 -3.05 12.41 -24.26
N ILE A 159 -4.38 12.53 -24.27
CA ILE A 159 -5.07 13.79 -23.97
C ILE A 159 -5.79 13.71 -22.62
N GLY A 160 -5.59 14.71 -21.77
CA GLY A 160 -6.29 14.86 -20.51
C GLY A 160 -7.76 15.25 -20.66
N ARG A 161 -8.52 15.19 -19.56
CA ARG A 161 -9.94 15.61 -19.56
C ARG A 161 -10.12 17.07 -19.95
N ASN A 162 -9.16 17.92 -19.62
CA ASN A 162 -9.14 19.34 -19.95
C ASN A 162 -8.55 19.64 -21.34
N GLY A 163 -8.31 18.62 -22.18
CA GLY A 163 -7.75 18.79 -23.51
C GLY A 163 -6.23 18.99 -23.55
N ILE A 164 -5.57 19.13 -22.40
CA ILE A 164 -4.12 19.30 -22.32
C ILE A 164 -3.44 17.93 -22.50
N PRO A 165 -2.43 17.81 -23.39
CA PRO A 165 -1.72 16.55 -23.60
C PRO A 165 -0.80 16.18 -22.43
N TYR A 166 -0.48 14.89 -22.33
CA TYR A 166 0.69 14.43 -21.56
C TYR A 166 1.92 14.66 -22.42
N THR A 167 2.88 15.46 -21.94
CA THR A 167 4.00 15.93 -22.76
C THR A 167 5.32 15.57 -22.12
N ILE A 168 6.25 15.01 -22.90
CA ILE A 168 7.63 14.80 -22.44
C ILE A 168 8.27 16.17 -22.27
N VAL A 169 8.70 16.47 -21.05
CA VAL A 169 9.42 17.73 -20.71
C VAL A 169 10.91 17.50 -20.49
N ARG A 170 11.32 16.23 -20.35
CA ARG A 170 12.71 15.80 -20.36
C ARG A 170 12.78 14.40 -20.95
N ASP A 171 13.36 14.27 -22.14
CA ASP A 171 13.51 12.99 -22.85
C ASP A 171 14.89 12.40 -22.59
N LEU A 172 15.03 11.74 -21.44
CA LEU A 172 16.21 10.94 -21.10
C LEU A 172 15.81 9.47 -21.03
N PRO A 173 16.77 8.52 -21.17
CA PRO A 173 16.55 7.14 -20.77
C PRO A 173 16.03 7.06 -19.33
N ILE A 174 15.17 6.09 -19.05
CA ILE A 174 14.70 5.87 -17.68
C ILE A 174 15.89 5.44 -16.79
N ALA A 175 16.06 6.12 -15.65
CA ALA A 175 17.09 5.78 -14.67
C ALA A 175 16.66 4.59 -13.79
N GLU A 176 17.63 3.95 -13.13
CA GLU A 176 17.34 3.08 -11.98
C GLU A 176 16.63 3.84 -10.88
N LEU A 177 15.73 3.19 -10.16
CA LEU A 177 15.14 3.80 -8.97
C LEU A 177 16.23 4.08 -7.91
N PRO A 178 16.41 5.34 -7.47
CA PRO A 178 17.41 5.67 -6.45
C PRO A 178 17.26 4.86 -5.18
N GLY A 179 18.38 4.45 -4.59
CA GLY A 179 18.40 3.63 -3.38
C GLY A 179 17.63 4.26 -2.22
N TRP A 180 17.74 5.59 -2.04
CA TRP A 180 17.00 6.30 -1.01
C TRP A 180 15.48 6.23 -1.19
N LEU A 181 14.99 6.20 -2.43
CA LEU A 181 13.56 5.99 -2.73
C LEU A 181 13.15 4.55 -2.44
N VAL A 182 13.99 3.57 -2.74
CA VAL A 182 13.76 2.17 -2.31
C VAL A 182 13.61 2.10 -0.80
N THR A 183 14.54 2.72 -0.06
CA THR A 183 14.49 2.77 1.42
C THR A 183 13.23 3.47 1.92
N ALA A 184 12.89 4.64 1.36
CA ALA A 184 11.71 5.41 1.77
C ALA A 184 10.37 4.68 1.49
N LEU A 185 10.33 3.86 0.44
CA LEU A 185 9.15 3.08 0.05
C LEU A 185 9.08 1.70 0.71
N THR A 186 10.16 1.25 1.34
CA THR A 186 10.21 -0.03 2.04
C THR A 186 9.75 0.18 3.49
N PRO A 187 8.67 -0.49 3.94
CA PRO A 187 8.25 -0.40 5.33
C PRO A 187 9.39 -0.84 6.28
N PRO A 188 9.57 -0.18 7.43
CA PRO A 188 10.57 -0.61 8.39
C PRO A 188 10.29 -2.05 8.83
N PRO A 189 11.33 -2.85 9.11
CA PRO A 189 11.14 -4.17 9.67
C PRO A 189 10.36 -4.07 10.98
N PRO A 190 9.54 -5.07 11.30
CA PRO A 190 8.85 -5.07 12.58
C PRO A 190 9.87 -5.12 13.72
N PRO A 191 9.53 -4.53 14.89
CA PRO A 191 10.46 -4.50 16.01
C PRO A 191 10.86 -5.92 16.46
N PRO A 192 12.05 -6.05 17.09
CA PRO A 192 12.55 -7.32 17.56
C PRO A 192 11.58 -7.98 18.55
N ARG A 193 11.65 -9.31 18.63
CA ARG A 193 10.79 -10.10 19.53
C ARG A 193 11.18 -9.78 20.98
N PRO A 194 10.20 -9.47 21.87
CA PRO A 194 10.48 -9.39 23.30
C PRO A 194 11.00 -10.74 23.80
N LEU A 195 12.07 -10.74 24.60
CA LEU A 195 12.72 -11.96 25.08
C LEU A 195 11.83 -12.79 26.01
N HIS A 196 10.85 -12.17 26.67
CA HIS A 196 9.94 -12.82 27.60
C HIS A 196 8.48 -12.47 27.31
N ALA A 197 7.60 -13.46 27.45
CA ALA A 197 6.17 -13.24 27.46
C ALA A 197 5.75 -12.57 28.78
N PRO A 198 4.81 -11.61 28.77
CA PRO A 198 4.29 -11.03 30.00
C PRO A 198 3.62 -12.09 30.87
N VAL A 199 3.84 -12.01 32.19
CA VAL A 199 3.23 -12.91 33.17
C VAL A 199 1.75 -12.57 33.30
N LEU A 200 0.90 -13.59 33.33
CA LEU A 200 -0.53 -13.42 33.60
C LEU A 200 -0.77 -13.08 35.07
N PRO A 201 -1.81 -12.27 35.40
CA PRO A 201 -2.18 -11.97 36.78
C PRO A 201 -2.44 -13.24 37.61
N GLU A 202 -2.12 -13.18 38.90
CA GLU A 202 -2.40 -14.27 39.84
C GLU A 202 -3.92 -14.43 40.02
N THR A 203 -4.46 -15.59 39.62
CA THR A 203 -5.87 -15.93 39.74
C THR A 203 -6.05 -17.43 40.02
N SER A 204 -7.30 -17.92 40.11
CA SER A 204 -7.55 -19.35 40.26
C SER A 204 -6.99 -20.17 39.10
N ARG A 205 -6.52 -21.41 39.37
CA ARG A 205 -6.02 -22.33 38.34
C ARG A 205 -6.99 -22.52 37.16
N ARG A 206 -8.31 -22.51 37.43
CA ARG A 206 -9.36 -22.62 36.42
C ARG A 206 -9.38 -21.42 35.47
N VAL A 207 -9.23 -20.21 36.00
CA VAL A 207 -9.19 -18.97 35.21
C VAL A 207 -7.92 -18.93 34.37
N VAL A 208 -6.76 -19.25 34.96
CA VAL A 208 -5.48 -19.32 34.23
C VAL A 208 -5.58 -20.31 33.05
N ALA A 209 -6.10 -21.52 33.28
CA ALA A 209 -6.29 -22.50 32.20
C ALA A 209 -7.22 -22.01 31.09
N TYR A 210 -8.31 -21.31 31.46
CA TYR A 210 -9.23 -20.71 30.50
C TYR A 210 -8.57 -19.60 29.67
N VAL A 211 -7.85 -18.67 30.31
CA VAL A 211 -7.14 -17.58 29.63
C VAL A 211 -6.10 -18.16 28.67
N ASN A 212 -5.30 -19.15 29.09
CA ASN A 212 -4.33 -19.80 28.22
C ASN A 212 -4.98 -20.46 27.00
N ALA A 213 -6.11 -21.13 27.18
CA ALA A 213 -6.86 -21.74 26.08
C ALA A 213 -7.39 -20.69 25.10
N ALA A 214 -7.94 -19.57 25.62
CA ALA A 214 -8.43 -18.46 24.80
C ALA A 214 -7.28 -17.81 24.00
N VAL A 215 -6.19 -17.44 24.67
CA VAL A 215 -4.99 -16.87 24.01
C VAL A 215 -4.47 -17.80 22.93
N SER A 216 -4.39 -19.10 23.20
CA SER A 216 -3.92 -20.11 22.22
C SER A 216 -4.86 -20.26 21.03
N ALA A 217 -6.18 -20.23 21.25
CA ALA A 217 -7.17 -20.29 20.19
C ALA A 217 -7.10 -19.04 19.30
N GLU A 218 -7.14 -17.85 19.89
CA GLU A 218 -7.11 -16.60 19.15
C GLU A 218 -5.79 -16.38 18.41
N SER A 219 -4.66 -16.74 19.04
CA SER A 219 -3.36 -16.70 18.38
C SER A 219 -3.32 -17.62 17.16
N ARG A 220 -3.91 -18.82 17.23
CA ARG A 220 -4.00 -19.71 16.07
C ARG A 220 -4.88 -19.13 14.97
N ASN A 221 -6.03 -18.55 15.31
CA ASN A 221 -6.93 -17.91 14.34
C ASN A 221 -6.21 -16.78 13.59
N VAL A 222 -5.53 -15.89 14.32
CA VAL A 222 -4.74 -14.81 13.73
C VAL A 222 -3.60 -15.37 12.90
N ALA A 223 -2.88 -16.37 13.43
CA ALA A 223 -1.78 -17.00 12.74
C ALA A 223 -2.22 -17.83 11.52
N SER A 224 -3.48 -18.20 11.33
CA SER A 224 -3.94 -18.93 10.13
C SER A 224 -4.71 -18.05 9.15
N ALA A 225 -5.04 -16.81 9.53
CA ALA A 225 -5.87 -15.91 8.73
C ALA A 225 -5.38 -15.72 7.29
N GLU A 226 -6.30 -15.90 6.34
CA GLU A 226 -6.06 -15.71 4.91
C GLU A 226 -5.97 -14.23 4.53
N GLN A 227 -5.31 -13.95 3.40
CA GLN A 227 -5.25 -12.60 2.85
C GLN A 227 -6.66 -12.03 2.64
N GLY A 228 -6.89 -10.79 3.11
CA GLY A 228 -8.21 -10.15 3.09
C GLY A 228 -9.02 -10.33 4.38
N GLN A 229 -8.75 -11.37 5.19
CA GLN A 229 -9.43 -11.61 6.47
C GLN A 229 -8.58 -11.24 7.69
N ARG A 230 -7.26 -11.05 7.52
CA ARG A 230 -6.30 -10.77 8.61
C ARG A 230 -6.76 -9.65 9.56
N HIS A 231 -7.22 -8.53 9.02
CA HIS A 231 -7.65 -7.39 9.83
C HIS A 231 -8.87 -7.74 10.70
N ILE A 232 -9.92 -8.30 10.11
CA ILE A 232 -11.15 -8.63 10.85
C ILE A 232 -10.90 -9.75 11.88
N THR A 233 -10.08 -10.75 11.55
CA THR A 233 -9.69 -11.81 12.49
C THR A 233 -8.86 -11.26 13.65
N LEU A 234 -7.87 -10.40 13.38
CA LEU A 234 -7.06 -9.77 14.43
C LEU A 234 -7.91 -8.88 15.33
N TYR A 235 -8.81 -8.09 14.75
CA TYR A 235 -9.72 -7.23 15.50
C TYR A 235 -10.62 -8.04 16.43
N ALA A 236 -11.23 -9.12 15.91
CA ALA A 236 -12.09 -10.01 16.69
C ALA A 236 -11.34 -10.70 17.83
N ALA A 237 -10.13 -11.20 17.56
CA ALA A 237 -9.25 -11.80 18.56
C ALA A 237 -8.89 -10.80 19.68
N ALA A 238 -8.51 -9.57 19.31
CA ALA A 238 -8.21 -8.51 20.27
C ALA A 238 -9.43 -8.10 21.10
N ALA A 239 -10.61 -8.04 20.50
CA ALA A 239 -11.86 -7.80 21.23
C ALA A 239 -12.20 -8.95 22.20
N ALA A 240 -12.08 -10.20 21.77
CA ALA A 240 -12.35 -11.35 22.62
C ALA A 240 -11.41 -11.42 23.83
N LEU A 241 -10.11 -11.15 23.65
CA LEU A 241 -9.15 -11.09 24.75
C LEU A 241 -9.34 -9.83 25.61
N GLY A 242 -9.81 -8.72 25.02
CA GLY A 242 -10.18 -7.51 25.75
C GLY A 242 -11.30 -7.72 26.77
N GLU A 243 -12.22 -8.67 26.54
CA GLU A 243 -13.24 -9.04 27.54
C GLU A 243 -12.63 -9.73 28.78
N LEU A 244 -11.50 -10.41 28.61
CA LEU A 244 -10.75 -11.02 29.71
C LEU A 244 -9.99 -9.96 30.50
N LEU A 245 -9.43 -8.95 29.80
CA LEU A 245 -8.82 -7.77 30.42
C LEU A 245 -9.82 -7.01 31.29
N ALA A 246 -11.10 -6.94 30.91
CA ALA A 246 -12.14 -6.30 31.71
C ALA A 246 -12.40 -6.96 33.08
N ASN A 247 -11.91 -8.20 33.27
CA ASN A 247 -11.94 -8.95 34.53
C ASN A 247 -10.57 -9.00 35.22
N ASP A 248 -9.57 -8.28 34.71
CA ASP A 248 -8.18 -8.31 35.19
C ASP A 248 -7.53 -9.71 35.16
N TRP A 249 -7.99 -10.60 34.26
CA TRP A 249 -7.46 -11.97 34.12
C TRP A 249 -6.26 -12.07 33.16
N ILE A 250 -6.03 -11.02 32.39
CA ILE A 250 -4.91 -10.86 31.46
C ILE A 250 -4.55 -9.38 31.41
N THR A 251 -3.32 -9.06 31.06
CA THR A 251 -2.87 -7.68 30.91
C THR A 251 -2.88 -7.24 29.45
N GLU A 252 -3.04 -5.95 29.18
CA GLU A 252 -2.93 -5.40 27.82
C GLU A 252 -1.58 -5.76 27.16
N PRO A 253 -0.42 -5.65 27.83
CA PRO A 253 0.85 -6.14 27.30
C PRO A 253 0.84 -7.62 26.87
N ALA A 254 0.18 -8.51 27.63
CA ALA A 254 0.09 -9.93 27.28
C ALA A 254 -0.73 -10.14 26.01
N ILE A 255 -1.88 -9.46 25.87
CA ILE A 255 -2.70 -9.53 24.66
C ILE A 255 -1.90 -9.03 23.45
N THR A 256 -1.30 -7.83 23.58
CA THR A 256 -0.49 -7.24 22.51
C THR A 256 0.66 -8.16 22.11
N HIS A 257 1.37 -8.74 23.07
CA HIS A 257 2.46 -9.69 22.81
C HIS A 257 1.97 -10.89 21.99
N HIS A 258 0.98 -11.63 22.48
CA HIS A 258 0.54 -12.87 21.82
C HIS A 258 -0.06 -12.63 20.43
N LEU A 259 -0.89 -11.60 20.27
CA LEU A 259 -1.49 -11.28 18.97
C LEU A 259 -0.45 -10.73 17.98
N THR A 260 0.52 -9.96 18.46
CA THR A 260 1.66 -9.52 17.62
C THR A 260 2.46 -10.71 17.13
N GLU A 261 2.82 -11.64 18.02
CA GLU A 261 3.58 -12.84 17.68
C GLU A 261 2.82 -13.73 16.69
N ALA A 262 1.52 -13.92 16.89
CA ALA A 262 0.66 -14.64 15.97
C ALA A 262 0.59 -13.98 14.57
N ALA A 263 0.54 -12.66 14.53
CA ALA A 263 0.42 -11.90 13.29
C ALA A 263 1.76 -11.61 12.59
N ARG A 264 2.92 -11.93 13.20
CA ARG A 264 4.25 -11.58 12.67
C ARG A 264 4.45 -11.98 11.21
N ARG A 265 4.03 -13.20 10.84
CA ARG A 265 4.19 -13.73 9.47
C ARG A 265 3.42 -12.95 8.41
N HIS A 266 2.45 -12.14 8.82
CA HIS A 266 1.64 -11.33 7.93
C HIS A 266 2.29 -9.98 7.64
N LEU A 267 3.23 -9.52 8.47
CA LEU A 267 3.84 -8.21 8.35
C LEU A 267 4.63 -8.08 7.05
N GLY A 268 4.32 -7.04 6.27
CA GLY A 268 4.90 -6.81 4.95
C GLY A 268 4.29 -7.68 3.84
N VAL A 269 3.37 -8.59 4.16
CA VAL A 269 2.67 -9.42 3.17
C VAL A 269 1.33 -8.81 2.83
N ALA A 270 1.05 -8.62 1.54
CA ALA A 270 -0.24 -8.12 1.05
C ALA A 270 -0.73 -6.87 1.80
N ASP A 271 0.19 -5.93 2.00
CA ASP A 271 -0.08 -4.63 2.60
C ASP A 271 -0.43 -4.66 4.10
N PHE A 272 -0.28 -5.76 4.82
CA PHE A 272 -0.49 -5.76 6.27
C PHE A 272 0.72 -5.17 7.01
N SER A 273 0.54 -3.99 7.63
CA SER A 273 1.64 -3.21 8.23
C SER A 273 1.71 -3.31 9.76
N TRP A 274 2.85 -2.92 10.35
CA TRP A 274 2.99 -2.82 11.80
C TRP A 274 2.01 -1.83 12.42
N ASN A 275 1.82 -0.67 11.78
CA ASN A 275 0.89 0.37 12.26
C ASN A 275 -0.56 -0.12 12.22
N GLU A 276 -0.92 -0.85 11.16
CA GLU A 276 -2.23 -1.48 11.03
C GLU A 276 -2.45 -2.56 12.11
N LEU A 277 -1.47 -3.46 12.32
CA LEU A 277 -1.49 -4.47 13.38
C LEU A 277 -1.72 -3.83 14.74
N THR A 278 -0.88 -2.86 15.11
CA THR A 278 -0.89 -2.23 16.43
C THR A 278 -2.16 -1.42 16.68
N THR A 279 -2.65 -0.69 15.67
CA THR A 279 -3.93 0.03 15.75
C THR A 279 -5.09 -0.94 15.88
N THR A 280 -5.11 -2.03 15.09
CA THR A 280 -6.16 -3.05 15.15
C THR A 280 -6.23 -3.73 16.50
N ILE A 281 -5.08 -4.10 17.09
CA ILE A 281 -5.01 -4.68 18.45
C ILE A 281 -5.57 -3.69 19.47
N ARG A 282 -5.13 -2.43 19.43
CA ARG A 282 -5.58 -1.38 20.35
C ARG A 282 -7.10 -1.18 20.29
N ASP A 283 -7.64 -1.03 19.09
CA ASP A 283 -9.07 -0.79 18.87
C ASP A 283 -9.92 -1.99 19.28
N GLY A 284 -9.44 -3.21 19.01
CA GLY A 284 -10.07 -4.44 19.46
C GLY A 284 -10.09 -4.55 20.98
N ILE A 285 -8.95 -4.36 21.65
CA ILE A 285 -8.86 -4.37 23.11
C ILE A 285 -9.82 -3.34 23.72
N ALA A 286 -9.82 -2.10 23.19
CA ALA A 286 -10.70 -1.03 23.66
C ALA A 286 -12.19 -1.37 23.48
N LYS A 287 -12.55 -2.11 22.43
CA LYS A 287 -13.90 -2.62 22.22
C LYS A 287 -14.26 -3.70 23.23
N GLY A 288 -13.40 -4.71 23.39
CA GLY A 288 -13.61 -5.85 24.29
C GLY A 288 -13.70 -5.45 25.76
N ARG A 289 -12.87 -4.48 26.19
CA ARG A 289 -12.80 -4.01 27.57
C ARG A 289 -14.13 -3.45 28.11
N ARG A 290 -15.07 -3.11 27.22
CA ARG A 290 -16.42 -2.64 27.58
C ARG A 290 -17.35 -3.75 28.06
N THR A 291 -16.99 -5.02 27.86
CA THR A 291 -17.80 -6.17 28.21
C THR A 291 -16.99 -7.11 29.10
N ARG A 292 -17.49 -7.42 30.30
CA ARG A 292 -16.87 -8.42 31.17
C ARG A 292 -17.26 -9.82 30.72
N ARG A 293 -16.26 -10.69 30.53
CA ARG A 293 -16.47 -12.12 30.30
C ARG A 293 -17.09 -12.80 31.52
N VAL A 294 -18.15 -13.59 31.30
CA VAL A 294 -18.77 -14.42 32.34
C VAL A 294 -18.43 -15.89 32.11
N LEU A 295 -17.82 -16.53 33.10
CA LEU A 295 -17.61 -17.99 33.11
C LEU A 295 -18.84 -18.67 33.67
N ARG A 296 -19.59 -19.41 32.84
CA ARG A 296 -20.67 -20.26 33.35
C ARG A 296 -20.09 -21.36 34.23
N GLU A 297 -20.75 -21.65 35.35
CA GLU A 297 -20.40 -22.80 36.18
C GLU A 297 -20.64 -24.09 35.39
N ARG A 298 -19.71 -25.05 35.52
CA ARG A 298 -19.99 -26.41 35.05
C ARG A 298 -20.99 -27.02 36.04
N PRO A 299 -22.06 -27.69 35.60
CA PRO A 299 -22.92 -28.44 36.50
C PRO A 299 -22.06 -29.39 37.32
N CYS A 300 -22.21 -29.36 38.64
CA CYS A 300 -21.54 -30.30 39.53
C CYS A 300 -22.11 -31.69 39.22
N ILE A 301 -21.38 -32.53 38.48
CA ILE A 301 -21.75 -33.93 38.32
C ILE A 301 -21.39 -34.58 39.66
N SER A 302 -22.38 -34.75 40.53
CA SER A 302 -22.23 -35.57 41.72
C SER A 302 -21.95 -36.99 41.25
N ARG A 303 -20.71 -37.45 41.47
CA ARG A 303 -20.40 -38.87 41.39
C ARG A 303 -21.05 -39.52 42.60
N ARG A 304 -22.13 -40.26 42.37
CA ARG A 304 -22.55 -41.36 43.26
C ARG A 304 -21.82 -42.62 42.84
#